data_AF-A0A351ARY6-F1
#
_entry.id   AF-A0A351ARY6-F1
#
_cell.length_a   1.000
_cell.length_b   1.000
_cell.length_c   1.000
_cell.angle_alpha   90.00
_cell.angle_beta   90.00
_cell.angle_gamma   90.00
#
_symmetry.space_group_name_H-M   'P 1'
#
loop_
_entity.id
_entity.type
_entity.pdbx_description
1 polymer ?
#
loop_
_entity_poly.entity_id
_entity_poly.type
_entity_poly.pdbx_seq_one_letter_code
_entity_poly.pdbx_strand_id
1 'polypeptide(L)'
;LGGYSYPEQLMDIWHFDQDKFDNLKDLIKLDTLVTPPYSLWTLPEKDLASHPYIGKRAARSIVIFRENSRKADWTVSNLQKAGILAPDKASKLARCRIASPSGH
;
A
#
# COMPACT_ATOMS: atom_id res chain seq x y z
N LEU A 1 -0.08 25.52 -2.81
CA LEU A 1 -0.70 24.47 -3.65
C LEU A 1 -0.85 23.22 -2.78
N GLY A 2 -1.83 23.06 -1.90
CA GLY A 2 -3.17 23.64 -1.88
C GLY A 2 -4.17 22.59 -2.39
N GLY A 3 -4.55 21.67 -1.49
CA GLY A 3 -5.84 20.95 -1.41
C GLY A 3 -6.49 20.42 -2.68
N TYR A 4 -6.62 19.08 -2.72
CA TYR A 4 -7.52 18.30 -3.58
C TYR A 4 -8.74 19.06 -4.10
N SER A 5 -8.91 19.09 -5.43
CA SER A 5 -9.89 20.00 -6.02
C SER A 5 -11.33 19.51 -6.08
N TYR A 6 -11.68 18.24 -5.83
CA TYR A 6 -13.11 17.87 -5.90
C TYR A 6 -13.58 16.73 -4.97
N PRO A 7 -14.73 16.90 -4.27
CA PRO A 7 -15.40 15.85 -3.50
C PRO A 7 -15.86 14.67 -4.35
N GLU A 8 -16.19 14.86 -5.62
CA GLU A 8 -16.69 13.81 -6.51
C GLU A 8 -15.58 12.80 -6.90
N GLN A 9 -14.29 13.20 -6.85
CA GLN A 9 -13.16 12.28 -7.03
C GLN A 9 -12.92 11.36 -5.82
N LEU A 10 -13.56 11.63 -4.68
CA LEU A 10 -13.51 10.80 -3.47
C LEU A 10 -14.64 9.76 -3.40
N MET A 11 -15.70 9.90 -4.20
CA MET A 11 -16.93 9.10 -4.08
C MET A 11 -16.94 7.82 -4.96
N ASP A 12 -16.13 7.73 -6.01
CA ASP A 12 -16.12 6.55 -6.92
C ASP A 12 -15.38 5.31 -6.37
N ILE A 13 -14.77 5.39 -5.19
CA ILE A 13 -13.83 4.36 -4.70
C ILE A 13 -14.37 3.61 -3.47
N TRP A 14 -15.69 3.41 -3.38
CA TRP A 14 -16.30 2.72 -2.23
C TRP A 14 -16.92 1.36 -2.55
N HIS A 15 -16.49 0.69 -3.62
CA HIS A 15 -16.93 -0.68 -3.94
C HIS A 15 -15.84 -1.63 -4.47
N PHE A 16 -14.55 -1.33 -4.33
CA PHE A 16 -13.54 -2.01 -5.17
C PHE A 16 -12.69 -3.14 -4.57
N ASP A 17 -12.71 -3.39 -3.27
CA ASP A 17 -11.55 -4.12 -2.69
C ASP A 17 -11.85 -5.49 -2.08
N GLN A 18 -13.11 -5.91 -1.96
CA GLN A 18 -13.42 -7.22 -1.38
C GLN A 18 -13.32 -8.33 -2.45
N ASP A 19 -13.98 -8.15 -3.60
CA ASP A 19 -14.02 -9.16 -4.67
C ASP A 19 -12.64 -9.41 -5.30
N LYS A 20 -11.81 -8.38 -5.41
CA LYS A 20 -10.43 -8.52 -5.90
C LYS A 20 -9.52 -9.24 -4.91
N PHE A 21 -9.75 -9.02 -3.62
CA PHE A 21 -9.03 -9.71 -2.56
C PHE A 21 -9.35 -11.20 -2.55
N ASP A 22 -10.63 -11.56 -2.61
CA ASP A 22 -11.08 -12.94 -2.59
C ASP A 22 -10.55 -13.75 -3.78
N ASN A 23 -10.42 -13.12 -4.95
CA ASN A 23 -9.86 -13.77 -6.14
C ASN A 23 -8.32 -13.93 -6.10
N LEU A 24 -7.60 -13.13 -5.31
CA LEU A 24 -6.14 -13.11 -5.31
C LEU A 24 -5.53 -13.86 -4.12
N LYS A 25 -6.23 -13.95 -2.99
CA LYS A 25 -5.74 -14.60 -1.77
C LYS A 25 -5.34 -16.07 -1.99
N ASP A 26 -6.05 -16.78 -2.85
CA ASP A 26 -5.84 -18.21 -3.11
C ASP A 26 -4.65 -18.49 -4.04
N LEU A 27 -4.16 -17.46 -4.75
CA LEU A 27 -3.01 -17.56 -5.68
C LEU A 27 -1.66 -17.35 -4.98
N ILE A 28 -1.64 -16.86 -3.75
CA ILE A 28 -0.41 -16.54 -3.02
C ILE A 28 0.00 -17.76 -2.20
N LYS A 29 0.53 -18.78 -2.89
CA LYS A 29 1.30 -19.84 -2.24
C LYS A 29 2.63 -19.22 -1.78
N LEU A 30 2.70 -18.89 -0.50
CA LEU A 30 3.86 -18.29 0.16
C LEU A 30 5.04 -19.26 0.15
N ASP A 31 5.85 -19.21 -0.90
CA ASP A 31 7.16 -19.88 -0.93
C ASP A 31 8.17 -18.99 -0.18
N THR A 32 8.11 -19.08 1.15
CA THR A 32 8.80 -18.19 2.10
C THR A 32 10.33 -18.32 2.06
N LEU A 33 10.87 -19.31 1.35
CA LEU A 33 12.31 -19.58 1.26
C LEU A 33 12.98 -18.86 0.09
N VAL A 34 12.24 -18.45 -0.95
CA VAL A 34 12.81 -17.88 -2.20
C VAL A 34 12.33 -16.45 -2.46
N THR A 35 11.29 -15.98 -1.75
CA THR A 35 10.67 -14.69 -2.07
C THR A 35 11.54 -13.50 -1.63
N PRO A 36 12.00 -12.64 -2.56
CA PRO A 36 12.75 -11.43 -2.22
C PRO A 36 11.86 -10.46 -1.41
N PRO A 37 12.47 -9.57 -0.59
CA PRO A 37 11.69 -8.62 0.19
C PRO A 37 10.85 -7.72 -0.72
N TYR A 38 9.60 -7.46 -0.33
CA TYR A 38 8.67 -6.63 -1.09
C TYR A 38 9.09 -5.16 -1.04
N SER A 39 9.33 -4.59 -2.22
CA SER A 39 9.85 -3.23 -2.41
C SER A 39 8.81 -2.11 -2.24
N LEU A 40 8.07 -2.11 -1.13
CA LEU A 40 6.99 -1.16 -0.81
C LEU A 40 7.35 0.31 -1.08
N TRP A 41 8.58 0.69 -0.74
CA TRP A 41 8.99 2.10 -0.77
C TRP A 41 9.49 2.57 -2.14
N THR A 42 9.79 1.66 -3.07
CA THR A 42 10.38 1.99 -4.37
C THR A 42 9.49 1.60 -5.55
N LEU A 43 8.55 0.67 -5.37
CA LEU A 43 7.63 0.28 -6.44
C LEU A 43 6.76 1.47 -6.92
N PRO A 44 6.40 1.52 -8.21
CA PRO A 44 5.46 2.50 -8.73
C PRO A 44 4.01 2.20 -8.31
N GLU A 45 3.11 3.20 -8.39
CA GLU A 45 1.68 3.09 -8.01
C GLU A 45 1.02 1.86 -8.61
N LYS A 46 1.25 1.57 -9.90
CA LYS A 46 0.65 0.43 -10.60
C LYS A 46 1.02 -0.92 -9.96
N ASP A 47 2.26 -1.08 -9.53
CA ASP A 47 2.76 -2.34 -9.00
C ASP A 47 2.33 -2.47 -7.54
N LEU A 48 2.34 -1.36 -6.79
CA LEU A 48 1.75 -1.29 -5.45
C LEU A 48 0.26 -1.67 -5.46
N ALA A 49 -0.49 -1.23 -6.47
CA ALA A 49 -1.92 -1.51 -6.57
C ALA A 49 -2.25 -2.98 -6.82
N SER A 50 -1.29 -3.75 -7.34
CA SER A 50 -1.43 -5.20 -7.51
C SER A 50 -1.30 -5.98 -6.20
N HIS A 51 -0.80 -5.34 -5.13
CA HIS A 51 -0.64 -5.99 -3.84
C HIS A 51 -2.00 -6.19 -3.15
N PRO A 52 -2.31 -7.39 -2.64
CA PRO A 52 -3.63 -7.75 -2.09
C PRO A 52 -4.14 -6.85 -0.96
N TYR A 53 -3.22 -6.20 -0.23
CA TYR A 53 -3.53 -5.35 0.93
C TYR A 53 -3.45 -3.85 0.66
N ILE A 54 -3.07 -3.43 -0.55
CA ILE A 54 -2.85 -2.01 -0.88
C ILE A 54 -3.98 -1.52 -1.79
N GLY A 55 -4.22 -2.21 -2.92
CA GLY A 55 -5.22 -1.76 -3.89
C GLY A 55 -4.89 -0.39 -4.50
N LYS A 56 -5.72 0.08 -5.45
CA LYS A 56 -5.41 1.29 -6.24
C LYS A 56 -5.35 2.57 -5.39
N ARG A 57 -6.31 2.73 -4.46
CA ARG A 57 -6.40 3.93 -3.61
C ARG A 57 -5.19 4.05 -2.68
N ALA A 58 -4.88 3.00 -1.93
CA ALA A 58 -3.75 3.08 -0.99
C ALA A 58 -2.43 3.15 -1.75
N ALA A 59 -2.28 2.52 -2.91
CA ALA A 59 -1.08 2.62 -3.73
C ALA A 59 -0.76 4.08 -4.09
N ARG A 60 -1.75 4.83 -4.59
CA ARG A 60 -1.59 6.26 -4.87
C ARG A 60 -1.21 7.04 -3.62
N SER A 61 -1.91 6.80 -2.51
CA SER A 61 -1.64 7.49 -1.25
C SER A 61 -0.26 7.16 -0.68
N ILE A 62 0.27 5.95 -0.88
CA ILE A 62 1.64 5.57 -0.48
C ILE A 62 2.68 6.35 -1.28
N VAL A 63 2.46 6.52 -2.59
CA VAL A 63 3.35 7.34 -3.44
C VAL A 63 3.36 8.79 -2.97
N ILE A 64 2.17 9.38 -2.74
CA ILE A 64 2.06 10.74 -2.21
C ILE A 64 2.70 10.84 -0.82
N PHE A 65 2.48 9.86 0.05
CA PHE A 65 3.05 9.83 1.39
C PHE A 65 4.57 9.84 1.36
N ARG A 66 5.22 8.98 0.56
CA ARG A 66 6.70 8.93 0.49
C ARG A 66 7.31 10.19 -0.14
N GLU A 67 6.62 10.82 -1.08
CA GLU A 67 7.07 12.08 -1.71
C GLU A 67 7.01 13.28 -0.77
N ASN A 68 6.14 13.22 0.25
CA ASN A 68 5.87 14.33 1.17
C ASN A 68 6.32 14.06 2.62
N SER A 69 7.05 12.98 2.88
CA SER A 69 7.50 12.60 4.23
C SER A 69 8.99 12.25 4.25
N ARG A 70 9.59 12.25 5.44
CA ARG A 70 10.98 11.84 5.62
C ARG A 70 11.05 10.32 5.56
N LYS A 71 12.18 9.77 5.12
CA LYS A 71 12.40 8.31 5.10
C LYS A 71 12.25 7.64 6.47
N ALA A 72 12.53 8.36 7.55
CA ALA A 72 12.30 7.89 8.92
C ALA A 72 10.81 7.60 9.21
N ASP A 73 9.90 8.23 8.47
CA ASP A 73 8.46 8.05 8.61
C ASP A 73 7.93 6.89 7.76
N TRP A 74 8.76 6.29 6.90
CA TRP A 74 8.37 5.23 5.99
C TRP A 74 8.23 3.89 6.72
N THR A 75 7.10 3.77 7.41
CA THR A 75 6.72 2.57 8.16
C THR A 75 5.26 2.22 7.87
N VAL A 76 4.93 0.92 7.93
CA VAL A 76 3.53 0.47 7.79
C VAL A 76 2.64 1.07 8.88
N SER A 77 3.19 1.27 10.09
CA SER A 77 2.48 1.94 11.19
C SER A 77 2.09 3.37 10.84
N ASN A 78 2.96 4.13 10.19
CA ASN A 78 2.63 5.50 9.80
C ASN A 78 1.65 5.55 8.62
N LEU A 79 1.68 4.57 7.70
CA LEU A 79 0.62 4.43 6.68
C LEU A 79 -0.75 4.18 7.33
N GLN A 80 -0.80 3.35 8.37
CA GLN A 80 -2.03 3.14 9.15
C GLN A 80 -2.47 4.43 9.86
N LYS A 81 -1.56 5.12 10.56
CA LYS A 81 -1.86 6.38 11.27
C LYS A 81 -2.34 7.48 10.32
N ALA A 82 -1.84 7.50 9.09
CA ALA A 82 -2.27 8.42 8.03
C ALA A 82 -3.60 8.03 7.38
N GLY A 83 -4.25 6.93 7.80
CA GLY A 83 -5.50 6.44 7.21
C GLY A 83 -5.35 5.86 5.81
N ILE A 84 -4.11 5.56 5.38
CA ILE A 84 -3.81 5.00 4.06
C ILE A 84 -4.14 3.52 4.02
N LEU A 85 -3.87 2.80 5.11
CA LEU A 85 -4.20 1.40 5.28
C LEU A 85 -5.20 1.21 6.43
N ALA A 86 -6.23 0.41 6.20
CA ALA A 86 -7.11 -0.06 7.26
C ALA A 86 -6.31 -0.92 8.27
N PRO A 87 -6.70 -0.97 9.56
CA PRO A 87 -5.95 -1.68 10.59
C PRO A 87 -5.70 -3.17 10.27
N ASP A 88 -6.67 -3.84 9.66
CA ASP A 88 -6.57 -5.26 9.28
C ASP A 88 -5.56 -5.47 8.13
N LYS A 89 -5.60 -4.62 7.09
CA LYS A 89 -4.68 -4.64 5.95
C LYS A 89 -3.26 -4.25 6.38
N ALA A 90 -3.12 -3.25 7.25
CA ALA A 90 -1.84 -2.83 7.82
C ALA A 90 -1.20 -3.98 8.62
N SER A 91 -1.98 -4.68 9.45
CA SER A 91 -1.51 -5.83 10.22
C SER A 91 -1.03 -6.97 9.32
N LYS A 92 -1.76 -7.25 8.23
CA LYS A 92 -1.35 -8.28 7.25
C LYS A 92 -0.11 -7.86 6.46
N LEU A 93 -0.04 -6.61 6.00
CA LEU A 93 1.11 -6.07 5.27
C LEU A 93 2.37 -6.02 6.14
N ALA A 94 2.24 -5.72 7.43
CA ALA A 94 3.36 -5.70 8.38
C ALA A 94 3.99 -7.10 8.60
N ARG A 95 3.27 -8.18 8.27
CA ARG A 95 3.81 -9.55 8.28
C ARG A 95 4.59 -9.89 7.01
N CYS A 96 4.46 -9.09 5.95
CA CYS A 96 5.26 -9.27 4.74
C CYS A 96 6.72 -8.85 5.02
N ARG A 97 7.67 -9.55 4.42
CA ARG A 97 9.08 -9.15 4.44
C ARG A 97 9.24 -7.91 3.55
N ILE A 98 9.12 -6.72 4.12
CA ILE A 98 9.25 -5.45 3.39
C ILE A 98 10.73 -5.09 3.28
N ALA A 99 11.17 -4.69 2.08
CA ALA A 99 12.51 -4.16 1.89
C ALA A 99 12.68 -2.90 2.73
N SER A 100 13.81 -2.78 3.44
CA SER A 100 14.15 -1.53 4.11
C SER A 100 14.09 -0.37 3.11
N PRO A 101 13.72 0.84 3.53
CA PRO A 101 13.85 2.04 2.71
C PRO A 101 15.30 2.17 2.19
N SER A 102 15.59 1.68 0.99
CA SER A 102 16.95 1.61 0.46
C SER A 102 17.26 2.85 -0.39
N GLY A 103 18.29 3.61 0.01
CA GLY A 103 19.13 4.42 -0.89
C GLY A 103 19.00 5.95 -0.80
N HIS A 104 20.13 6.59 -0.48
CA HIS A 104 20.56 8.01 -0.49
C HIS A 104 19.78 9.07 0.31
#